data_AF-A0A9E3BCB2-F1
#
_entry.id   AF-A0A9E3BCB2-F1
#
_cell.length_a   1.000
_cell.length_b   1.000
_cell.length_c   1.000
_cell.angle_alpha   90.00
_cell.angle_beta   90.00
_cell.angle_gamma   90.00
#
_symmetry.space_group_name_H-M   'P 1'
#
loop_
_entity.id
_entity.type
_entity.pdbx_description
1 polymer ?
#
loop_
_entity_poly.entity_id
_entity_poly.type
_entity_poly.pdbx_seq_one_letter_code
_entity_poly.pdbx_strand_id
1 'polypeptide(L)' 'MKAIKAVYNFIVGDMVILVGMVLVFLLLVLINTVAALTPVRAYSGLILIVVTLTVLGITLSRELVGREKA' A
#
# COMPACT_ATOMS: atom_id res chain seq x y z
N MET A 1 11.49 17.74 -19.96
CA MET A 1 10.19 17.10 -19.68
C MET A 1 10.28 15.64 -19.21
N LYS A 2 11.07 14.76 -19.86
CA LYS A 2 11.18 13.34 -19.46
C LYS A 2 11.66 13.11 -18.01
N ALA A 3 12.72 13.80 -17.58
CA ALA A 3 13.24 13.70 -16.22
C ALA A 3 12.23 14.17 -15.15
N ILE A 4 11.55 15.29 -15.42
CA ILE A 4 10.50 15.84 -14.52
C ILE A 4 9.32 14.85 -14.39
N LYS A 5 8.90 14.22 -15.50
CA LYS A 5 7.84 13.20 -15.49
C LYS A 5 8.25 11.95 -14.69
N ALA A 6 9.51 11.53 -14.79
CA ALA A 6 10.04 10.41 -14.02
C ALA A 6 10.03 10.69 -12.51
N VAL A 7 10.46 11.90 -12.11
CA VAL A 7 10.43 12.34 -10.71
C VAL A 7 8.99 12.43 -10.19
N TYR A 8 8.05 12.95 -10.97
CA TYR A 8 6.64 12.96 -10.62
C TYR A 8 6.11 11.53 -10.39
N ASN A 9 6.33 10.61 -11.31
CA ASN A 9 5.88 9.22 -11.16
C ASN A 9 6.49 8.54 -9.93
N PHE A 10 7.74 8.84 -9.60
CA PHE A 10 8.40 8.33 -8.40
C PHE A 10 7.76 8.87 -7.11
N ILE A 11 7.51 10.18 -7.02
CA ILE A 11 6.87 10.79 -5.84
C ILE A 11 5.45 10.26 -5.65
N VAL A 12 4.66 10.21 -6.73
CA VAL A 12 3.30 9.65 -6.65
C VAL A 12 3.37 8.14 -6.36
N GLY A 13 4.42 7.46 -6.82
CA GLY A 13 4.95 6.15 -6.38
C GLY A 13 4.85 5.98 -4.88
N ASP A 14 5.75 6.67 -4.19
CA ASP A 14 5.95 6.63 -2.75
C ASP A 14 4.72 7.07 -1.97
N MET A 15 3.97 8.07 -2.45
CA MET A 15 2.74 8.52 -1.77
C MET A 15 1.67 7.42 -1.72
N VAL A 16 1.57 6.56 -2.75
CA VAL A 16 0.62 5.44 -2.73
C VAL A 16 1.05 4.38 -1.71
N ILE A 17 2.35 4.07 -1.62
CA ILE A 17 2.87 3.16 -0.62
C ILE A 17 2.60 3.71 0.78
N LEU A 18 2.91 4.99 1.01
CA LEU A 18 2.71 5.65 2.31
C LEU A 18 1.24 5.59 2.75
N VAL A 19 0.31 6.03 1.88
CA VAL A 19 -1.13 6.01 2.18
C VAL A 19 -1.63 4.58 2.40
N GLY A 20 -1.21 3.63 1.56
CA GLY A 20 -1.55 2.22 1.71
C GLY A 20 -1.12 1.66 3.06
N MET A 21 0.11 1.93 3.48
CA MET A 21 0.64 1.45 4.77
C MET A 21 -0.06 2.12 5.96
N VAL A 22 -0.35 3.42 5.88
CA VAL A 22 -1.11 4.12 6.94
C VAL A 22 -2.49 3.47 7.13
N LEU A 23 -3.19 3.16 6.04
CA LEU A 23 -4.50 2.49 6.11
C LEU A 23 -4.39 1.08 6.72
N VAL A 24 -3.34 0.32 6.39
CA VAL A 24 -3.09 -0.99 7.00
C VAL A 24 -2.88 -0.87 8.50
N PHE A 25 -2.06 0.08 8.95
CA PHE A 25 -1.84 0.29 10.37
C PHE A 25 -3.11 0.71 11.10
N LEU A 26 -3.92 1.60 10.51
CA LEU A 26 -5.22 1.96 11.09
C LEU A 26 -6.15 0.74 11.21
N LEU A 27 -6.18 -0.11 10.19
CA LEU A 27 -6.97 -1.35 10.20
C LEU A 27 -6.46 -2.34 11.25
N LEU A 28 -5.14 -2.49 11.41
CA LEU A 28 -4.55 -3.33 12.45
C LEU A 28 -4.83 -2.79 13.85
N VAL A 29 -4.78 -1.47 14.03
CA VAL A 29 -5.17 -0.82 15.29
C VAL A 29 -6.64 -1.12 15.59
N LEU A 30 -7.53 -1.00 14.60
CA LEU A 30 -8.95 -1.32 14.77
C LEU A 30 -9.16 -2.79 15.20
N ILE A 31 -8.50 -3.74 14.52
CA ILE A 31 -8.58 -5.18 14.83
C ILE A 31 -8.12 -5.48 16.27
N ASN A 32 -7.06 -4.80 16.73
CA ASN A 32 -6.48 -5.05 18.05
C ASN A 32 -7.20 -4.31 19.20
N THR A 33 -7.94 -3.25 18.90
CA THR A 33 -8.63 -2.44 19.92
C THR A 33 -10.10 -2.81 20.09
N VAL A 34 -10.77 -3.29 19.04
CA VAL A 34 -12.20 -3.63 19.09
C VAL A 34 -12.41 -5.08 19.53
N ALA A 35 -13.18 -5.28 20.61
CA ALA A 35 -13.44 -6.61 21.19
C ALA A 35 -14.17 -7.56 20.23
N ALA A 36 -15.09 -7.04 19.40
CA ALA A 36 -15.82 -7.84 18.41
C ALA A 36 -14.90 -8.47 17.34
N LEU A 37 -13.72 -7.91 17.11
CA LEU A 37 -12.75 -8.38 16.11
C LEU A 37 -11.74 -9.40 16.68
N THR A 38 -11.92 -9.84 17.93
CA THR A 38 -11.02 -10.80 18.60
C THR A 38 -10.71 -12.05 17.77
N PRO A 39 -11.67 -12.72 17.10
CA PRO A 39 -11.37 -13.91 16.30
C PRO A 39 -10.42 -13.66 15.14
N VAL A 40 -10.39 -12.43 14.61
CA VAL A 40 -9.59 -12.05 13.44
C VAL A 40 -8.15 -11.69 13.83
N ARG A 41 -7.88 -11.38 15.10
CA ARG A 41 -6.56 -10.94 15.58
C ARG A 41 -5.46 -11.96 15.31
N ALA A 42 -5.78 -13.25 15.36
CA ALA A 42 -4.84 -14.33 15.05
C ALA A 42 -4.23 -14.23 13.64
N TYR A 43 -4.92 -13.57 12.71
CA TYR A 43 -4.51 -13.39 11.33
C TYR A 43 -3.85 -12.03 11.04
N SER A 44 -3.63 -11.18 12.06
CA SER A 44 -3.10 -9.81 11.88
C SER A 44 -1.80 -9.78 11.07
N GLY A 45 -0.89 -10.73 11.30
CA GLY A 45 0.36 -10.84 10.54
C GLY A 45 0.14 -11.21 9.06
N LEU A 46 -0.80 -12.12 8.78
CA LEU A 46 -1.18 -12.48 7.41
C LEU A 46 -1.83 -11.30 6.67
N ILE A 47 -2.71 -10.56 7.36
CA ILE A 47 -3.35 -9.35 6.82
C ILE A 47 -2.28 -8.33 6.43
N LEU A 48 -1.29 -8.07 7.30
CA LEU A 48 -0.18 -7.18 7.00
C LEU A 48 0.56 -7.60 5.72
N ILE A 49 0.92 -8.88 5.60
CA ILE A 49 1.66 -9.40 4.44
C ILE A 49 0.84 -9.23 3.16
N VAL A 50 -0.41 -9.72 3.15
CA VAL A 50 -1.26 -9.71 1.95
C VAL A 50 -1.54 -8.29 1.48
N VAL A 51 -1.85 -7.37 2.40
CA VAL A 51 -2.13 -5.99 2.01
C VAL A 51 -0.84 -5.28 1.58
N THR A 52 0.30 -5.53 2.23
CA THR A 52 1.59 -4.96 1.81
C THR A 52 1.95 -5.39 0.39
N LEU A 53 1.82 -6.69 0.08
CA LEU A 53 2.06 -7.21 -1.27
C LEU A 53 1.09 -6.60 -2.29
N THR A 54 -0.16 -6.38 -1.91
CA THR A 54 -1.16 -5.74 -2.77
C THR A 54 -0.79 -4.29 -3.06
N VAL A 55 -0.41 -3.50 -2.05
CA VAL A 55 0.01 -2.09 -2.20
C VAL A 55 1.26 -1.98 -3.07
N LEU A 56 2.26 -2.85 -2.84
CA LEU A 56 3.46 -2.91 -3.67
C LEU A 56 3.14 -3.32 -5.11
N GLY A 57 2.29 -4.34 -5.29
CA GLY A 57 1.85 -4.80 -6.60
C GLY A 57 1.12 -3.73 -7.40
N ILE A 58 0.23 -2.97 -6.76
CA ILE A 58 -0.47 -1.83 -7.37
C ILE A 58 0.53 -0.74 -7.75
N THR A 59 1.49 -0.43 -6.88
CA THR A 59 2.48 0.62 -7.12
C THR A 59 3.39 0.27 -8.30
N LEU A 60 3.92 -0.95 -8.32
CA LEU A 60 4.76 -1.45 -9.42
C LEU A 60 3.97 -1.52 -10.73
N SER A 61 2.74 -2.01 -10.71
CA SER A 61 1.88 -2.08 -11.91
C SER A 61 1.65 -0.69 -12.50
N ARG A 62 1.43 0.32 -11.66
CA ARG A 62 1.28 1.70 -12.10
C ARG A 62 2.57 2.24 -12.70
N GLU A 63 3.72 1.95 -12.10
CA GLU A 63 5.01 2.38 -12.66
C GLU A 63 5.29 1.74 -14.02
N LEU A 64 4.97 0.45 -14.20
CA LEU A 64 5.11 -0.25 -15.48
C LEU A 64 4.23 0.39 -16.57
N VAL A 65 2.95 0.63 -16.28
CA VAL A 65 2.03 1.33 -17.21
C VAL A 65 2.49 2.76 -17.48
N GLY A 66 3.03 3.43 -16.45
CA GLY A 66 3.59 4.78 -16.57
C GLY A 66 4.81 4.85 -17.48
N ARG A 67 5.59 3.76 -17.59
CA ARG A 67 6.72 3.62 -18.51
C ARG A 67 6.28 3.25 -19.93
N GLU A 68 5.27 2.40 -20.09
CA GLU A 68 4.74 2.03 -21.42
C GLU A 68 4.15 3.25 -22.16
N LYS A 69 3.57 4.20 -21.42
CA LYS A 69 2.95 5.43 -21.96
C LYS A 69 3.90 6.65 -22.00
N ALA A 70 5.21 6.50 -21.78
CA ALA A 70 6.17 7.62 -21.68
C ALA A 70 7.22 7.60 -22.79
#